data_AF-A0A8C0IN44-F1
#
_entry.id   AF-A0A8C0IN44-F1
#
_cell.length_a   1.000
_cell.length_b   1.000
_cell.length_c   1.000
_cell.angle_alpha   90.00
_cell.angle_beta   90.00
_cell.angle_gamma   90.00
#
_symmetry.space_group_name_H-M   'P 1'
#
loop_
_entity.id
_entity.type
_entity.pdbx_description
1 polymer ?
#
loop_
_entity_poly.entity_id
_entity_poly.type
_entity_poly.pdbx_seq_one_letter_code
_entity_poly.pdbx_strand_id
1 'polypeptide(L)'
;MSRETFAFTSSTLRALRLQRERLEWEDRRRALSRQCLMRRFPLATSSSLLPKPARRPRYCRDPAVHNVLYTGDLQTIKNIFKDEAVANVIVETVSEELIWSAELGLWVLSPQKKHTSPLRIAAARGYRDCVKHLILQGAEVDAVVGGKAALHDSCIHQRAECTQLLLNYGANANVLSEEGLAPLHLCTSPETLRCAELLLEHGALVNLSTRDRRMTPLHVAAEHGLEAHLQLYLCYGAALAHRNREGETALNAACASADKPTDAERYYRVIPNAPGPVILCQLNMSNSSPVGY
;
A
#
# COMPACT_ATOMS: atom_id res chain seq x y z
N MET A 1 54.10 39.93 -24.04
CA MET A 1 53.03 39.74 -25.06
C MET A 1 53.36 38.50 -25.88
N SER A 2 52.83 37.34 -25.49
CA SER A 2 52.73 36.16 -26.35
C SER A 2 51.38 35.52 -26.06
N ARG A 3 50.43 35.77 -26.97
CA ARG A 3 49.10 35.18 -26.95
C ARG A 3 49.23 33.70 -27.31
N GLU A 4 49.20 32.82 -26.30
CA GLU A 4 49.05 31.39 -26.53
C GLU A 4 47.60 31.13 -26.97
N THR A 5 47.40 31.18 -28.28
CA THR A 5 46.14 30.81 -28.92
C THR A 5 46.15 29.29 -28.98
N PHE A 6 45.40 28.62 -28.09
CA PHE A 6 45.25 27.16 -28.10
C PHE A 6 44.66 26.73 -29.47
N ALA A 7 45.48 26.12 -30.31
CA ALA A 7 45.02 25.58 -31.59
C ALA A 7 44.32 24.23 -31.33
N PHE A 8 43.00 24.22 -31.43
CA PHE A 8 42.23 22.97 -31.37
C PHE A 8 42.62 22.07 -32.55
N THR A 9 42.96 20.81 -32.25
CA THR A 9 43.20 19.79 -33.28
C THR A 9 41.94 19.56 -34.13
N SER A 10 42.11 19.12 -35.37
CA SER A 10 40.99 18.82 -36.28
C SER A 10 39.99 17.82 -35.69
N SER A 11 40.45 16.89 -34.85
CA SER A 11 39.61 15.93 -34.13
C SER A 11 38.73 16.59 -33.06
N THR A 12 39.26 17.54 -32.29
CA THR A 12 38.50 18.27 -31.26
C THR A 12 37.45 19.19 -31.89
N LEU A 13 37.78 19.86 -33.00
CA LEU A 13 36.79 20.65 -33.75
C LEU A 13 35.65 19.78 -34.31
N ARG A 14 35.96 18.56 -34.78
CA ARG A 14 34.94 17.62 -35.26
C ARG A 14 34.04 17.10 -34.14
N ALA A 15 34.62 16.82 -32.97
CA ALA A 15 33.87 16.41 -31.78
C ALA A 15 32.92 17.52 -31.29
N LEU A 16 33.41 18.76 -31.21
CA LEU A 16 32.60 19.92 -30.82
C LEU A 16 31.45 20.18 -31.81
N ARG A 17 31.69 19.98 -33.11
CA ARG A 17 30.65 20.11 -34.13
C ARG A 17 29.55 19.06 -33.97
N LEU A 18 29.90 17.79 -33.78
CA LEU A 18 28.94 16.72 -33.50
C LEU A 18 28.15 16.96 -32.22
N GLN A 19 28.82 17.46 -31.17
CA GLN A 19 28.18 17.77 -29.90
C GLN A 19 27.16 18.91 -30.03
N ARG A 20 27.47 19.93 -30.84
CA ARG A 20 26.54 21.01 -31.16
C ARG A 20 25.34 20.52 -31.98
N GLU A 21 25.55 19.72 -33.01
CA GLU A 21 24.48 19.14 -33.83
C GLU A 21 23.52 18.28 -32.99
N ARG A 22 24.05 17.52 -32.03
CA ARG A 22 23.25 16.73 -31.08
C ARG A 22 22.37 17.61 -30.18
N LEU A 23 22.92 18.69 -29.63
CA LEU A 23 22.17 19.64 -28.81
C LEU A 23 21.04 20.31 -29.61
N GLU A 24 21.33 20.77 -30.83
CA GLU A 24 20.33 21.37 -31.72
C GLU A 24 19.21 20.38 -32.10
N TRP A 25 19.52 19.09 -32.21
CA TRP A 25 18.52 18.05 -32.44
C TRP A 25 17.63 17.80 -31.21
N GLU A 26 18.21 17.82 -30.00
CA GLU A 26 17.45 17.71 -28.74
C GLU A 26 16.49 18.89 -28.56
N ASP A 27 16.95 20.11 -28.82
CA ASP A 27 16.13 21.31 -28.69
C ASP A 27 14.97 21.34 -29.69
N ARG A 28 15.21 20.92 -30.94
CA ARG A 28 14.14 20.75 -31.95
C ARG A 28 13.07 19.76 -31.48
N ARG A 29 13.47 18.65 -30.89
CA ARG A 29 12.54 17.62 -30.38
C ARG A 29 11.72 18.13 -29.19
N ARG A 30 12.33 18.91 -28.29
CA ARG A 30 11.62 19.59 -27.17
C ARG A 30 10.68 20.69 -27.66
N ALA A 31 11.03 21.41 -28.73
CA ALA A 31 10.18 22.42 -29.33
C ALA A 31 8.92 21.79 -29.97
N LEU A 32 9.08 20.69 -30.71
CA LEU A 32 7.96 19.96 -31.32
C LEU A 32 7.02 19.37 -30.27
N SER A 33 7.54 18.82 -29.16
CA SER A 33 6.68 18.32 -28.09
C SER A 33 5.84 19.43 -27.44
N ARG A 34 6.44 20.61 -27.23
CA ARG A 34 5.73 21.81 -26.76
C ARG A 34 4.69 22.29 -27.77
N GLN A 35 4.99 22.23 -29.07
CA GLN A 35 4.07 22.65 -30.12
C GLN A 35 2.86 21.70 -30.26
N CYS A 36 3.07 20.38 -30.07
CA CYS A 36 1.99 19.39 -30.03
C CYS A 36 1.06 19.57 -28.81
N LEU A 37 1.60 20.02 -27.67
CA LEU A 37 0.80 20.34 -26.49
C LEU A 37 -0.10 21.57 -26.71
N MET A 38 0.38 22.55 -27.50
CA MET A 38 -0.38 23.77 -27.81
C MET A 38 -1.43 23.61 -28.92
N ARG A 39 -1.42 22.48 -29.67
CA ARG A 39 -2.30 22.26 -30.85
C ARG A 39 -3.53 21.38 -30.60
N ARG A 40 -3.84 20.98 -29.37
CA ARG A 40 -5.10 20.27 -29.08
C ARG A 40 -6.26 21.28 -28.96
N PHE A 41 -7.16 21.20 -29.93
CA PHE A 41 -8.32 22.06 -30.21
C PHE A 41 -9.35 22.18 -29.05
N PRO A 42 -10.20 23.25 -29.07
CA PRO A 42 -11.20 23.56 -28.05
C PRO A 42 -12.44 22.65 -28.07
N LEU A 43 -13.17 22.76 -26.96
CA LEU A 43 -14.18 21.85 -26.38
C LEU A 43 -15.41 21.59 -27.25
N ALA A 44 -15.81 20.31 -27.32
CA ALA A 44 -17.18 19.91 -27.64
C ALA A 44 -17.95 19.68 -26.34
N THR A 45 -19.02 20.44 -26.15
CA THR A 45 -20.05 20.29 -25.13
C THR A 45 -20.80 18.97 -25.32
N SER A 46 -20.73 18.07 -24.35
CA SER A 46 -21.84 17.16 -24.02
C SER A 46 -21.71 16.67 -22.58
N SER A 47 -22.78 16.94 -21.82
CA SER A 47 -23.01 16.42 -20.48
C SER A 47 -23.42 14.95 -20.60
N SER A 48 -22.59 14.03 -20.13
CA SER A 48 -23.05 12.77 -19.52
C SER A 48 -21.93 12.12 -18.70
N LEU A 49 -22.30 11.74 -17.47
CA LEU A 49 -21.62 10.92 -16.45
C LEU A 49 -20.34 10.16 -16.89
N LEU A 50 -19.22 10.87 -16.98
CA LEU A 50 -17.90 10.26 -17.00
C LEU A 50 -17.42 10.03 -15.55
N PRO A 51 -16.71 8.93 -15.24
CA PRO A 51 -15.97 8.81 -13.99
C PRO A 51 -15.10 10.07 -13.83
N LYS A 52 -15.08 10.67 -12.62
CA LYS A 52 -14.22 11.83 -12.32
C LYS A 52 -12.84 11.57 -12.97
N PRO A 53 -12.33 12.47 -13.82
CA PRO A 53 -11.06 12.22 -14.49
C PRO A 53 -10.02 11.98 -13.40
N ALA A 54 -9.34 10.83 -13.46
CA ALA A 54 -8.27 10.47 -12.55
C ALA A 54 -7.28 11.64 -12.51
N ARG A 55 -7.36 12.44 -11.44
CA ARG A 55 -6.53 13.62 -11.29
C ARG A 55 -5.10 13.10 -11.19
N ARG A 56 -4.18 13.70 -11.95
CA ARG A 56 -2.78 13.32 -11.84
C ARG A 56 -2.36 13.49 -10.37
N PRO A 57 -1.76 12.47 -9.74
CA PRO A 57 -1.30 12.60 -8.37
C PRO A 57 -0.35 13.79 -8.29
N ARG A 58 -0.62 14.70 -7.37
CA ARG A 58 0.27 15.82 -7.07
C ARG A 58 1.39 15.28 -6.19
N TYR A 59 2.63 15.70 -6.47
CA TYR A 59 3.77 15.28 -5.66
C TYR A 59 4.18 16.41 -4.72
N CYS A 60 4.41 16.07 -3.45
CA CYS A 60 4.93 16.99 -2.45
C CYS A 60 6.34 16.57 -2.03
N ARG A 61 7.27 17.53 -2.07
CA ARG A 61 8.66 17.36 -1.61
C ARG A 61 8.98 18.19 -0.36
N ASP A 62 7.97 18.85 0.21
CA ASP A 62 8.17 19.71 1.37
C ASP A 62 8.45 18.85 2.63
N PRO A 63 9.65 18.97 3.25
CA PRO A 63 9.96 18.26 4.47
C PRO A 63 9.03 18.63 5.63
N ALA A 64 8.46 19.84 5.65
CA ALA A 64 7.53 20.25 6.69
C ALA A 64 6.24 19.42 6.65
N VAL A 65 5.69 19.19 5.45
CA VAL A 65 4.50 18.33 5.27
C VAL A 65 4.80 16.90 5.70
N HIS A 66 6.00 16.41 5.37
CA HIS A 66 6.44 15.07 5.78
C HIS A 66 6.56 14.96 7.30
N ASN A 67 7.23 15.92 7.95
CA ASN A 67 7.41 15.95 9.39
C ASN A 67 6.07 16.01 10.13
N VAL A 68 5.13 16.83 9.65
CA VAL A 68 3.79 16.94 10.25
C VAL A 68 3.03 15.60 10.20
N LEU A 69 3.13 14.87 9.09
CA LEU A 69 2.51 13.54 8.99
C LEU A 69 3.22 12.51 9.88
N TYR A 70 4.51 12.70 10.15
CA TYR A 70 5.31 11.84 11.00
C TYR A 70 5.11 12.10 12.50
N THR A 71 4.88 13.35 12.90
CA THR A 71 4.59 13.71 14.30
C THR A 71 3.14 13.44 14.66
N GLY A 72 2.22 13.52 13.69
CA GLY A 72 0.80 13.30 13.91
C GLY A 72 0.08 14.50 14.52
N ASP A 73 0.65 15.70 14.40
CA ASP A 73 0.07 16.93 14.94
C ASP A 73 -1.25 17.29 14.23
N LEU A 74 -2.38 17.05 14.89
CA LEU A 74 -3.70 17.22 14.27
C LEU A 74 -3.98 18.66 13.82
N GLN A 75 -3.55 19.66 14.59
CA GLN A 75 -3.82 21.07 14.28
C GLN A 75 -3.08 21.54 13.03
N THR A 76 -1.83 21.12 12.86
CA THR A 76 -1.04 21.45 11.66
C THR A 76 -1.56 20.69 10.45
N ILE A 77 -1.98 19.43 10.61
CA ILE A 77 -2.66 18.66 9.56
C ILE A 77 -3.95 19.35 9.09
N LYS A 78 -4.78 19.84 10.00
CA LYS A 78 -5.99 20.62 9.66
C LYS A 78 -5.68 21.89 8.86
N ASN A 79 -4.57 22.55 9.17
CA ASN A 79 -4.15 23.76 8.48
C ASN A 79 -3.63 23.48 7.06
N ILE A 80 -2.95 22.34 6.86
CA ILE A 80 -2.32 21.97 5.58
C ILE A 80 -3.33 21.27 4.65
N PHE A 81 -4.13 20.33 5.17
CA PHE A 81 -5.04 19.49 4.38
C PHE A 81 -6.47 20.05 4.39
N LYS A 82 -6.74 21.06 3.57
CA LYS A 82 -8.08 21.66 3.44
C LYS A 82 -8.86 21.20 2.20
N ASP A 83 -8.16 20.70 1.20
CA ASP A 83 -8.73 20.32 -0.09
C ASP A 83 -8.47 18.84 -0.41
N GLU A 84 -9.39 18.22 -1.15
CA GLU A 84 -9.29 16.85 -1.70
C GLU A 84 -7.99 16.64 -2.50
N ALA A 85 -7.56 17.66 -3.26
CA ALA A 85 -6.34 17.57 -4.07
C ALA A 85 -5.06 17.51 -3.22
N VAL A 86 -5.08 18.03 -1.99
CA VAL A 86 -3.95 18.02 -1.06
C VAL A 86 -3.98 16.75 -0.22
N ALA A 87 -5.17 16.26 0.16
CA ALA A 87 -5.35 14.99 0.87
C ALA A 87 -4.79 13.78 0.09
N ASN A 88 -4.90 13.82 -1.25
CA ASN A 88 -4.41 12.78 -2.16
C ASN A 88 -3.02 13.06 -2.76
N VAL A 89 -2.24 13.96 -2.14
CA VAL A 89 -0.86 14.23 -2.60
C VAL A 89 0.02 13.00 -2.33
N ILE A 90 0.98 12.70 -3.21
CA ILE A 90 1.99 11.68 -2.96
C ILE A 90 3.23 12.38 -2.41
N VAL A 91 3.63 12.03 -1.19
CA VAL A 91 4.85 12.55 -0.56
C VAL A 91 6.00 11.60 -0.88
N GLU A 92 7.07 12.16 -1.45
CA GLU A 92 8.34 11.44 -1.63
C GLU A 92 9.14 11.51 -0.32
N THR A 93 9.47 10.37 0.28
CA THR A 93 10.38 10.34 1.43
C THR A 93 11.82 10.25 0.93
N VAL A 94 12.72 11.07 1.48
CA VAL A 94 14.16 10.95 1.22
C VAL A 94 14.79 10.24 2.41
N SER A 95 15.31 9.03 2.23
CA SER A 95 16.22 8.44 3.21
C SER A 95 17.62 9.02 3.00
N GLU A 96 18.24 9.54 4.06
CA GLU A 96 19.64 10.00 4.05
C GLU A 96 20.62 8.86 4.31
N GLU A 97 20.29 7.64 3.90
CA GLU A 97 21.21 6.52 4.02
C GLU A 97 22.36 6.72 3.02
N LEU A 98 23.56 6.89 3.55
CA LEU A 98 24.80 6.84 2.79
C LEU A 98 25.02 5.38 2.37
N ILE A 99 25.02 5.12 1.06
CA ILE A 99 25.37 3.81 0.52
C ILE A 99 26.78 3.92 -0.08
N TRP A 100 27.66 2.99 0.27
CA TRP A 100 28.97 2.88 -0.34
C TRP A 100 28.84 2.48 -1.81
N SER A 101 29.30 3.32 -2.73
CA SER A 101 29.36 2.99 -4.16
C SER A 101 30.73 2.43 -4.50
N ALA A 102 30.80 1.13 -4.78
CA ALA A 102 32.05 0.46 -5.17
C ALA A 102 32.61 0.97 -6.50
N GLU A 103 31.77 1.48 -7.40
CA GLU A 103 32.17 2.04 -8.69
C GLU A 103 32.85 3.41 -8.57
N LEU A 104 32.46 4.20 -7.57
CA LEU A 104 32.97 5.56 -7.36
C LEU A 104 33.94 5.65 -6.17
N GLY A 105 34.04 4.60 -5.35
CA GLY A 105 34.88 4.57 -4.15
C GLY A 105 34.47 5.61 -3.10
N LEU A 106 33.19 6.00 -3.06
CA LEU A 106 32.66 7.07 -2.22
C LEU A 106 31.30 6.67 -1.63
N TRP A 107 30.98 7.23 -0.46
CA TRP A 107 29.64 7.19 0.10
C TRP A 107 28.74 8.18 -0.67
N VAL A 108 27.71 7.66 -1.33
CA VAL A 108 26.75 8.46 -2.09
C VAL A 108 25.43 8.49 -1.33
N LEU A 109 24.84 9.68 -1.19
CA LEU A 109 23.45 9.83 -0.80
C LEU A 109 22.58 9.30 -1.94
N SER A 110 22.12 8.05 -1.83
CA SER A 110 21.11 7.53 -2.75
C SER A 110 19.72 7.86 -2.18
N PRO A 111 18.94 8.76 -2.81
CA PRO A 111 17.59 9.01 -2.34
C PRO A 111 16.72 7.79 -2.65
N GLN A 112 16.41 6.97 -1.65
CA GLN A 112 15.36 5.95 -1.80
C GLN A 112 14.03 6.68 -1.87
N LYS A 113 13.47 6.84 -3.07
CA LYS A 113 12.19 7.52 -3.27
C LYS A 113 11.05 6.58 -2.90
N LYS A 114 10.63 6.57 -1.64
CA LYS A 114 9.35 5.95 -1.27
C LYS A 114 8.24 6.96 -1.52
N HIS A 115 7.34 6.60 -2.43
CA HIS A 115 6.17 7.39 -2.78
C HIS A 115 5.04 6.95 -1.85
N THR A 116 4.49 7.88 -1.07
CA THR A 116 3.57 7.53 0.02
C THR A 116 2.42 8.50 0.10
N SER A 117 1.20 7.98 0.23
CA SER A 117 0.02 8.83 0.49
C SER A 117 -0.02 9.27 1.98
N PRO A 118 -0.44 10.51 2.30
CA PRO A 118 -0.64 11.00 3.66
C PRO A 118 -1.49 10.07 4.51
N LEU A 119 -2.56 9.52 3.93
CA LEU A 119 -3.47 8.60 4.61
C LEU A 119 -2.73 7.33 5.09
N ARG A 120 -1.82 6.83 4.25
CA ARG A 120 -1.01 5.64 4.53
C ARG A 120 -0.06 5.85 5.72
N ILE A 121 0.62 6.99 5.76
CA ILE A 121 1.54 7.34 6.87
C ILE A 121 0.77 7.42 8.19
N ALA A 122 -0.37 8.13 8.19
CA ALA A 122 -1.20 8.27 9.38
C ALA A 122 -1.76 6.92 9.86
N ALA A 123 -2.19 6.06 8.93
CA ALA A 123 -2.69 4.71 9.23
C ALA A 123 -1.59 3.78 9.80
N ALA A 124 -0.39 3.80 9.22
CA ALA A 124 0.75 3.00 9.70
C ALA A 124 1.14 3.37 11.14
N ARG A 125 1.09 4.66 11.47
CA ARG A 125 1.45 5.17 12.81
C ARG A 125 0.34 5.01 13.84
N GLY A 126 -0.92 4.82 13.41
CA GLY A 126 -2.06 4.69 14.32
C GLY A 126 -2.70 6.03 14.69
N TYR A 127 -2.48 7.10 13.92
CA TYR A 127 -3.04 8.41 14.21
C TYR A 127 -4.52 8.48 13.79
N ARG A 128 -5.39 7.88 14.63
CA ARG A 128 -6.82 7.72 14.37
C ARG A 128 -7.52 9.02 13.97
N ASP A 129 -7.31 10.10 14.71
CA ASP A 129 -7.98 11.38 14.44
C ASP A 129 -7.48 12.05 13.15
N CYS A 130 -6.20 11.87 12.84
CA CYS A 130 -5.60 12.36 11.59
C CYS A 130 -6.13 11.59 10.38
N VAL A 131 -6.25 10.25 10.50
CA VAL A 131 -6.88 9.40 9.47
C VAL A 131 -8.32 9.83 9.23
N LYS A 132 -9.11 10.02 10.29
CA LYS A 132 -10.50 10.49 10.18
C LYS A 132 -10.57 11.84 9.47
N HIS A 133 -9.69 12.78 9.82
CA HIS A 133 -9.64 14.08 9.18
C HIS A 133 -9.31 13.96 7.68
N LEU A 134 -8.29 13.19 7.31
CA LEU A 134 -7.88 13.02 5.91
C LEU A 134 -8.99 12.39 5.05
N ILE A 135 -9.71 11.41 5.57
CA ILE A 135 -10.85 10.80 4.87
C ILE A 135 -11.98 11.82 4.66
N LEU A 136 -12.29 12.63 5.67
CA LEU A 136 -13.30 13.70 5.55
C LEU A 136 -12.93 14.77 4.51
N GLN A 137 -11.63 14.98 4.29
CA GLN A 137 -11.13 15.88 3.24
C GLN A 137 -11.12 15.24 1.84
N GLY A 138 -11.57 13.99 1.70
CA GLY A 138 -11.66 13.29 0.41
C GLY A 138 -10.42 12.46 0.07
N ALA A 139 -9.67 11.99 1.07
CA ALA A 139 -8.60 11.03 0.83
C ALA A 139 -9.14 9.71 0.23
N GLU A 140 -8.51 9.22 -0.82
CA GLU A 140 -8.83 7.94 -1.45
C GLU A 140 -8.39 6.79 -0.53
N VAL A 141 -9.37 6.04 -0.02
CA VAL A 141 -9.15 5.00 1.01
C VAL A 141 -8.46 3.76 0.44
N ASP A 142 -8.83 3.38 -0.79
CA ASP A 142 -8.31 2.19 -1.48
C ASP A 142 -7.11 2.49 -2.38
N ALA A 143 -6.52 3.69 -2.30
CA ALA A 143 -5.38 4.07 -3.14
C ALA A 143 -4.15 3.21 -2.81
N VAL A 144 -3.67 2.46 -3.80
CA VAL A 144 -2.47 1.61 -3.71
C VAL A 144 -1.24 2.43 -4.13
N VAL A 145 -0.71 3.24 -3.21
CA VAL A 145 0.46 4.10 -3.46
C VAL A 145 1.70 3.43 -2.88
N GLY A 146 2.69 3.16 -3.74
CA GLY A 146 3.90 2.43 -3.34
C GLY A 146 3.62 0.95 -3.05
N GLY A 147 2.67 0.36 -3.78
CA GLY A 147 2.33 -1.05 -3.73
C GLY A 147 1.45 -1.51 -2.57
N LYS A 148 1.05 -0.62 -1.64
CA LYS A 148 0.17 -0.97 -0.52
C LYS A 148 -0.90 0.11 -0.31
N ALA A 149 -2.11 -0.32 0.04
CA ALA A 149 -3.17 0.58 0.50
C ALA A 149 -3.03 0.91 2.00
N ALA A 150 -3.68 1.98 2.47
CA ALA A 150 -3.64 2.39 3.87
C ALA A 150 -4.06 1.26 4.83
N LEU A 151 -5.03 0.45 4.41
CA LEU A 151 -5.54 -0.68 5.19
C LEU A 151 -4.46 -1.77 5.41
N HIS A 152 -3.62 -2.04 4.40
CA HIS A 152 -2.50 -2.99 4.53
C HIS A 152 -1.51 -2.55 5.62
N ASP A 153 -1.14 -1.27 5.63
CA ASP A 153 -0.17 -0.77 6.61
C ASP A 153 -0.75 -0.72 8.02
N SER A 154 -2.04 -0.44 8.18
CA SER A 154 -2.68 -0.55 9.49
C SER A 154 -2.68 -1.99 10.03
N CYS A 155 -2.80 -3.00 9.16
CA CYS A 155 -2.67 -4.40 9.56
C CYS A 155 -1.24 -4.76 9.95
N ILE A 156 -0.24 -4.40 9.13
CA ILE A 156 1.18 -4.66 9.40
C ILE A 156 1.63 -4.06 10.75
N HIS A 157 1.17 -2.84 11.04
CA HIS A 157 1.56 -2.11 12.25
C HIS A 157 0.56 -2.29 13.40
N GLN A 158 -0.36 -3.27 13.31
CA GLN A 158 -1.27 -3.67 14.40
C GLN A 158 -2.18 -2.54 14.90
N ARG A 159 -2.60 -1.65 14.00
CA ARG A 159 -3.42 -0.47 14.31
C ARG A 159 -4.91 -0.76 14.17
N ALA A 160 -5.45 -1.54 15.08
CA ALA A 160 -6.85 -1.98 15.07
C ALA A 160 -7.88 -0.82 15.02
N GLU A 161 -7.60 0.29 15.70
CA GLU A 161 -8.52 1.43 15.65
C GLU A 161 -8.52 2.11 14.26
N CYS A 162 -7.37 2.15 13.60
CA CYS A 162 -7.26 2.68 12.24
C CYS A 162 -7.86 1.73 11.21
N THR A 163 -7.70 0.41 11.35
CA THR A 163 -8.36 -0.57 10.48
C THR A 163 -9.87 -0.44 10.58
N GLN A 164 -10.42 -0.35 11.80
CA GLN A 164 -11.85 -0.17 12.03
C GLN A 164 -12.37 1.12 11.38
N LEU A 165 -11.65 2.24 11.55
CA LEU A 165 -12.04 3.49 10.90
C LEU A 165 -12.03 3.35 9.37
N LEU A 166 -10.97 2.82 8.78
CA LEU A 166 -10.86 2.68 7.32
C LEU A 166 -12.02 1.82 6.78
N LEU A 167 -12.31 0.70 7.42
CA LEU A 167 -13.41 -0.20 7.06
C LEU A 167 -14.78 0.49 7.19
N ASN A 168 -15.01 1.25 8.27
CA ASN A 168 -16.25 2.02 8.47
C ASN A 168 -16.46 3.10 7.39
N TYR A 169 -15.39 3.64 6.83
CA TYR A 169 -15.43 4.60 5.73
C TYR A 169 -15.42 3.93 4.34
N GLY A 170 -15.69 2.63 4.26
CA GLY A 170 -15.88 1.91 3.01
C GLY A 170 -14.60 1.42 2.35
N ALA A 171 -13.49 1.29 3.10
CA ALA A 171 -12.30 0.60 2.59
C ALA A 171 -12.67 -0.82 2.16
N ASN A 172 -12.19 -1.24 1.00
CA ASN A 172 -12.39 -2.61 0.57
C ASN A 172 -11.48 -3.55 1.40
N ALA A 173 -12.10 -4.47 2.15
CA ALA A 173 -11.38 -5.43 2.99
C ALA A 173 -10.53 -6.44 2.19
N ASN A 174 -10.76 -6.53 0.87
CA ASN A 174 -10.10 -7.43 -0.07
C ASN A 174 -9.17 -6.70 -1.06
N VAL A 175 -8.77 -5.44 -0.79
CA VAL A 175 -7.82 -4.72 -1.65
C VAL A 175 -6.53 -5.54 -1.75
N LEU A 176 -5.95 -5.64 -2.94
CA LEU A 176 -4.70 -6.35 -3.15
C LEU A 176 -3.54 -5.37 -3.20
N SER A 177 -2.44 -5.70 -2.53
CA SER A 177 -1.15 -5.04 -2.73
C SER A 177 -0.59 -5.33 -4.13
N GLU A 178 0.49 -4.64 -4.52
CA GLU A 178 1.23 -4.96 -5.75
C GLU A 178 1.78 -6.40 -5.76
N GLU A 179 2.13 -6.91 -4.57
CA GLU A 179 2.53 -8.31 -4.32
C GLU A 179 1.33 -9.28 -4.35
N GLY A 180 0.12 -8.77 -4.56
CA GLY A 180 -1.11 -9.57 -4.57
C GLY A 180 -1.46 -10.15 -3.21
N LEU A 181 -1.08 -9.48 -2.12
CA LEU A 181 -1.46 -9.83 -0.75
C LEU A 181 -2.73 -9.07 -0.39
N ALA A 182 -3.73 -9.76 0.16
CA ALA A 182 -4.85 -9.09 0.84
C ALA A 182 -4.49 -8.75 2.30
N PRO A 183 -5.19 -7.81 2.95
CA PRO A 183 -4.89 -7.36 4.30
C PRO A 183 -4.88 -8.47 5.35
N LEU A 184 -5.76 -9.47 5.19
CA LEU A 184 -5.79 -10.67 6.04
C LEU A 184 -4.46 -11.44 6.05
N HIS A 185 -3.73 -11.47 4.92
CA HIS A 185 -2.43 -12.13 4.84
C HIS A 185 -1.33 -11.40 5.61
N LEU A 186 -1.52 -10.11 5.89
CA LEU A 186 -0.55 -9.29 6.62
C LEU A 186 -0.73 -9.39 8.14
N CYS A 187 -1.73 -10.13 8.61
CA CYS A 187 -1.96 -10.40 10.02
C CYS A 187 -1.04 -11.54 10.51
N THR A 188 0.26 -11.27 10.63
CA THR A 188 1.31 -12.25 10.93
C THR A 188 1.75 -12.29 12.39
N SER A 189 1.22 -11.41 13.24
CA SER A 189 1.56 -11.37 14.67
C SER A 189 0.32 -11.59 15.55
N PRO A 190 0.48 -12.08 16.79
CA PRO A 190 -0.67 -12.31 17.70
C PRO A 190 -1.47 -11.02 17.96
N GLU A 191 -0.81 -9.86 17.98
CA GLU A 191 -1.42 -8.55 18.19
C GLU A 191 -2.32 -8.10 17.02
N THR A 192 -2.16 -8.69 15.82
CA THR A 192 -3.05 -8.43 14.68
C THR A 192 -4.39 -9.15 14.76
N LEU A 193 -4.66 -9.95 15.80
CA LEU A 193 -5.92 -10.69 15.94
C LEU A 193 -7.14 -9.78 15.83
N ARG A 194 -7.11 -8.63 16.53
CA ARG A 194 -8.21 -7.66 16.47
C ARG A 194 -8.39 -7.08 15.07
N CYS A 195 -7.31 -6.89 14.32
CA CYS A 195 -7.39 -6.47 12.92
C CYS A 195 -8.03 -7.56 12.05
N ALA A 196 -7.68 -8.83 12.26
CA ALA A 196 -8.25 -9.95 11.52
C ALA A 196 -9.76 -10.13 11.79
N GLU A 197 -10.20 -9.98 13.06
CA GLU A 197 -11.62 -9.94 13.43
C GLU A 197 -12.38 -8.86 12.64
N LEU A 198 -11.89 -7.62 12.70
CA LEU A 198 -12.51 -6.49 12.01
C LEU A 198 -12.57 -6.71 10.49
N LEU A 199 -11.52 -7.25 9.88
CA LEU A 199 -11.52 -7.55 8.46
C LEU A 199 -12.62 -8.55 8.09
N LEU A 200 -12.79 -9.61 8.87
CA LEU A 200 -13.80 -10.64 8.61
C LEU A 200 -15.22 -10.14 8.86
N GLU A 201 -15.43 -9.36 9.93
CA GLU A 201 -16.70 -8.69 10.20
C GLU A 201 -17.13 -7.79 9.02
N HIS A 202 -16.17 -7.15 8.35
CA HIS A 202 -16.40 -6.31 7.18
C HIS A 202 -16.29 -7.05 5.83
N GLY A 203 -16.40 -8.37 5.82
CA GLY A 203 -16.54 -9.16 4.59
C GLY A 203 -15.23 -9.51 3.87
N ALA A 204 -14.11 -9.57 4.59
CA ALA A 204 -12.87 -10.10 4.03
C ALA A 204 -13.01 -11.60 3.69
N LEU A 205 -12.47 -11.98 2.53
CA LEU A 205 -12.52 -13.34 2.01
C LEU A 205 -11.43 -14.20 2.66
N VAL A 206 -11.83 -15.10 3.57
CA VAL A 206 -10.95 -16.00 4.32
C VAL A 206 -10.13 -16.93 3.41
N ASN A 207 -10.68 -17.30 2.25
CA ASN A 207 -10.05 -18.24 1.31
C ASN A 207 -9.36 -17.55 0.13
N LEU A 208 -9.18 -16.23 0.19
CA LEU A 208 -8.53 -15.51 -0.88
C LEU A 208 -7.04 -15.88 -0.93
N SER A 209 -6.57 -16.31 -2.10
CA SER A 209 -5.18 -16.75 -2.26
C SER A 209 -4.29 -15.60 -2.74
N THR A 210 -3.06 -15.51 -2.22
CA THR A 210 -2.05 -14.59 -2.73
C THR A 210 -1.72 -14.85 -4.18
N ARG A 211 -1.37 -13.80 -4.93
CA ARG A 211 -1.03 -13.93 -6.36
C ARG A 211 0.18 -14.85 -6.55
N ASP A 212 1.23 -14.69 -5.75
CA ASP A 212 2.55 -15.28 -6.03
C ASP A 212 2.76 -16.70 -5.49
N ARG A 213 2.25 -17.04 -4.31
CA ARG A 213 2.39 -18.39 -3.74
C ARG A 213 1.09 -19.17 -3.68
N ARG A 214 -0.04 -18.55 -4.06
CA ARG A 214 -1.40 -19.09 -3.83
C ARG A 214 -1.62 -19.49 -2.37
N MET A 215 -0.99 -18.78 -1.44
CA MET A 215 -1.19 -19.02 -0.02
C MET A 215 -2.48 -18.36 0.42
N THR A 216 -3.24 -19.04 1.28
CA THR A 216 -4.40 -18.44 1.95
C THR A 216 -3.98 -17.81 3.28
N PRO A 217 -4.79 -16.95 3.91
CA PRO A 217 -4.54 -16.42 5.25
C PRO A 217 -4.30 -17.52 6.28
N LEU A 218 -4.97 -18.68 6.11
CA LEU A 218 -4.76 -19.86 6.94
C LEU A 218 -3.32 -20.42 6.81
N HIS A 219 -2.76 -20.49 5.61
CA HIS A 219 -1.37 -20.93 5.41
C HIS A 219 -0.40 -19.98 6.14
N VAL A 220 -0.61 -18.67 6.01
CA VAL A 220 0.25 -17.68 6.66
C VAL A 220 0.16 -17.77 8.18
N ALA A 221 -1.04 -17.88 8.75
CA ALA A 221 -1.22 -18.04 10.19
C ALA A 221 -0.63 -19.37 10.71
N ALA A 222 -0.69 -20.43 9.90
CA ALA A 222 -0.11 -21.73 10.22
C ALA A 222 1.42 -21.67 10.26
N GLU A 223 2.04 -21.03 9.25
CA GLU A 223 3.49 -20.83 9.15
C GLU A 223 4.06 -20.08 10.37
N HIS A 224 3.28 -19.12 10.91
CA HIS A 224 3.65 -18.30 12.07
C HIS A 224 3.17 -18.88 13.42
N GLY A 225 2.50 -20.04 13.43
CA GLY A 225 2.01 -20.69 14.66
C GLY A 225 0.94 -19.89 15.43
N LEU A 226 0.12 -19.11 14.73
CA LEU A 226 -0.88 -18.22 15.33
C LEU A 226 -2.19 -18.97 15.66
N GLU A 227 -2.22 -19.65 16.81
CA GLU A 227 -3.37 -20.48 17.23
C GLU A 227 -4.72 -19.75 17.19
N ALA A 228 -4.76 -18.53 17.72
CA ALA A 228 -6.00 -17.77 17.83
C ALA A 228 -6.52 -17.30 16.45
N HIS A 229 -5.62 -16.91 15.54
CA HIS A 229 -5.98 -16.60 14.15
C HIS A 229 -6.47 -17.83 13.40
N LEU A 230 -5.85 -19.00 13.61
CA LEU A 230 -6.29 -20.26 13.01
C LEU A 230 -7.71 -20.61 13.44
N GLN A 231 -8.00 -20.54 14.75
CA GLN A 231 -9.36 -20.78 15.27
C GLN A 231 -10.37 -19.83 14.63
N LEU A 232 -10.04 -18.54 14.60
CA LEU A 232 -10.88 -17.52 14.01
C LEU A 232 -11.11 -17.76 12.51
N TYR A 233 -10.09 -18.05 11.72
CA TYR A 233 -10.26 -18.36 10.29
C TYR A 233 -11.10 -19.62 10.05
N LEU A 234 -10.95 -20.65 10.89
CA LEU A 234 -11.78 -21.86 10.80
C LEU A 234 -13.24 -21.58 11.14
N CYS A 235 -13.51 -20.76 12.16
CA CYS A 235 -14.87 -20.31 12.49
C CYS A 235 -15.54 -19.57 11.33
N TYR A 236 -14.76 -18.83 10.53
CA TYR A 236 -15.24 -18.14 9.33
C TYR A 236 -15.18 -18.99 8.04
N GLY A 237 -14.92 -20.30 8.14
CA GLY A 237 -15.02 -21.23 7.01
C GLY A 237 -13.75 -21.34 6.14
N ALA A 238 -12.56 -21.19 6.73
CA ALA A 238 -11.30 -21.45 6.03
C ALA A 238 -11.19 -22.90 5.53
N ALA A 239 -10.79 -23.07 4.27
CA ALA A 239 -10.61 -24.38 3.66
C ALA A 239 -9.26 -25.02 4.06
N LEU A 240 -9.30 -26.02 4.95
CA LEU A 240 -8.14 -26.80 5.39
C LEU A 240 -7.43 -27.54 4.25
N ALA A 241 -8.18 -27.99 3.25
CA ALA A 241 -7.67 -28.79 2.14
C ALA A 241 -7.08 -27.95 0.99
N HIS A 242 -7.12 -26.62 1.09
CA HIS A 242 -6.56 -25.76 0.05
C HIS A 242 -5.05 -25.98 -0.05
N ARG A 243 -4.53 -26.02 -1.27
CA ARG A 243 -3.11 -26.23 -1.54
C ARG A 243 -2.48 -24.99 -2.14
N ASN A 244 -1.31 -24.61 -1.63
CA ASN A 244 -0.49 -23.54 -2.21
C ASN A 244 0.13 -23.99 -3.57
N ARG A 245 0.93 -23.13 -4.21
CA ARG A 245 1.61 -23.47 -5.48
C ARG A 245 2.56 -24.66 -5.38
N GLU A 246 3.08 -24.94 -4.19
CA GLU A 246 4.00 -26.04 -3.91
C GLU A 246 3.24 -27.35 -3.62
N GLY A 247 1.90 -27.31 -3.61
CA GLY A 247 1.06 -28.47 -3.33
C GLY A 247 0.88 -28.76 -1.84
N GLU A 248 1.36 -27.87 -0.98
CA GLU A 248 1.29 -27.98 0.47
C GLU A 248 -0.06 -27.49 0.97
N THR A 249 -0.60 -28.19 1.97
CA THR A 249 -1.72 -27.68 2.77
C THR A 249 -1.19 -26.77 3.88
N ALA A 250 -2.08 -26.01 4.54
CA ALA A 250 -1.69 -25.16 5.66
C ALA A 250 -0.99 -25.94 6.80
N LEU A 251 -1.39 -27.21 7.02
CA LEU A 251 -0.71 -28.10 7.95
C LEU A 251 0.71 -28.43 7.50
N ASN A 252 0.88 -28.80 6.22
CA ASN A 252 2.20 -29.14 5.67
C ASN A 252 3.15 -27.94 5.76
N ALA A 253 2.66 -26.74 5.44
CA ALA A 253 3.41 -25.50 5.55
C ALA A 253 3.84 -25.22 6.99
N ALA A 254 2.95 -25.40 7.98
CA ALA A 254 3.30 -25.26 9.40
C ALA A 254 4.35 -26.27 9.86
N CYS A 255 4.29 -27.52 9.38
CA CYS A 255 5.31 -28.52 9.70
C CYS A 255 6.66 -28.21 9.05
N ALA A 256 6.67 -27.61 7.85
CA ALA A 256 7.88 -27.22 7.14
C ALA A 256 8.59 -26.02 7.79
N SER A 257 7.83 -25.07 8.36
CA SER A 257 8.36 -23.87 9.01
C SER A 257 8.65 -24.04 10.51
N ALA A 258 8.13 -25.08 11.16
CA ALA A 258 8.30 -25.28 12.59
C ALA A 258 9.75 -25.67 12.96
N ASP A 259 10.43 -24.79 13.69
CA ASP A 259 11.75 -25.09 14.27
C ASP A 259 11.68 -26.17 15.37
N LYS A 260 10.52 -26.26 16.05
CA LYS A 260 10.26 -27.19 17.16
C LYS A 260 9.02 -28.03 16.90
N PRO A 261 8.99 -29.31 17.34
CA PRO A 261 7.82 -30.16 17.19
C PRO A 261 6.59 -29.60 17.91
N THR A 262 6.80 -28.85 18.99
CA THR A 262 5.74 -28.18 19.77
C THR A 262 4.95 -27.17 18.95
N ASP A 263 5.54 -26.57 17.92
CA ASP A 263 4.89 -25.52 17.13
C ASP A 263 3.95 -26.13 16.08
N ALA A 264 4.33 -27.28 15.51
CA ALA A 264 3.43 -28.08 14.68
C ALA A 264 2.25 -28.66 15.48
N GLU A 265 2.48 -29.10 16.72
CA GLU A 265 1.41 -29.59 17.62
C GLU A 265 0.32 -28.54 17.86
N ARG A 266 0.64 -27.25 17.85
CA ARG A 266 -0.34 -26.16 18.03
C ARG A 266 -1.43 -26.21 16.98
N TYR A 267 -1.05 -26.43 15.72
CA TYR A 267 -1.99 -26.55 14.62
C TYR A 267 -2.90 -27.78 14.81
N TYR A 268 -2.35 -28.92 15.24
CA TYR A 268 -3.13 -30.12 15.56
C TYR A 268 -4.06 -29.95 16.76
N ARG A 269 -3.83 -29.02 17.68
CA ARG A 269 -4.78 -28.72 18.76
C ARG A 269 -5.96 -27.87 18.29
N VAL A 270 -5.77 -27.09 17.23
CA VAL A 270 -6.80 -26.20 16.69
C VAL A 270 -7.82 -26.95 15.82
N ILE A 271 -7.38 -27.88 14.97
CA ILE A 271 -8.28 -28.67 14.09
C ILE A 271 -9.36 -29.48 14.83
N PRO A 272 -9.06 -30.27 15.88
CA PRO A 272 -10.07 -31.09 16.56
C PRO A 272 -11.08 -30.25 17.34
N ASN A 273 -10.72 -29.00 17.66
CA ASN A 273 -11.57 -28.04 18.37
C ASN A 273 -12.26 -27.05 17.43
N ALA A 274 -12.06 -27.16 16.12
CA ALA A 274 -12.76 -26.33 15.15
C ALA A 274 -14.25 -26.70 15.21
N PRO A 275 -15.16 -25.76 15.52
CA PRO A 275 -16.57 -26.03 15.33
C PRO A 275 -16.74 -26.42 13.86
N GLY A 276 -17.42 -27.53 13.58
CA GLY A 276 -17.83 -27.88 12.22
C GLY A 276 -18.57 -26.71 11.55
N PRO A 277 -18.88 -26.74 10.25
CA PRO A 277 -19.43 -25.59 9.53
C PRO A 277 -20.78 -25.16 10.15
N VAL A 278 -20.72 -24.28 11.15
CA VAL A 278 -21.89 -23.65 11.76
C VAL A 278 -22.23 -22.50 10.83
N ILE A 279 -23.33 -22.75 10.13
CA ILE A 279 -24.07 -21.82 9.30
C ILE A 279 -24.10 -20.43 9.98
N LEU A 280 -23.73 -19.43 9.20
CA LEU A 280 -23.75 -18.00 9.48
C LEU A 280 -24.98 -17.51 10.29
N CYS A 281 -24.79 -16.37 10.96
CA CYS A 281 -25.80 -15.40 11.41
C CYS A 281 -26.32 -15.51 12.86
N GLN A 282 -25.64 -14.84 13.79
CA GLN A 282 -26.30 -14.18 14.94
C GLN A 282 -25.76 -12.77 15.21
N LEU A 283 -25.49 -11.99 14.16
CA LEU A 283 -25.28 -10.54 14.29
C LEU A 283 -26.12 -9.77 13.27
N ASN A 284 -27.43 -9.97 13.34
CA ASN A 284 -28.47 -8.96 13.06
C ASN A 284 -29.84 -9.64 13.16
N MET A 285 -30.61 -9.30 14.21
CA MET A 285 -32.08 -9.22 14.24
C MET A 285 -32.49 -8.81 15.67
N SER A 286 -32.12 -7.59 16.06
CA SER A 286 -32.77 -6.88 17.17
C SER A 286 -33.16 -5.49 16.69
N ASN A 287 -34.07 -5.44 15.72
CA ASN A 287 -34.92 -4.29 15.43
C ASN A 287 -36.13 -4.76 14.60
N SER A 288 -37.06 -5.43 15.27
CA SER A 288 -38.45 -5.50 14.84
C SER A 288 -39.34 -5.47 16.09
N SER A 289 -40.01 -4.34 16.24
CA SER A 289 -41.08 -4.04 17.18
C SER A 289 -42.13 -5.17 17.32
N PRO A 290 -42.79 -5.30 18.48
CA PRO A 290 -43.90 -6.24 18.64
C PRO A 290 -45.16 -5.64 18.02
N VAL A 291 -45.74 -6.32 17.03
CA VAL A 291 -47.15 -6.14 16.66
C VAL A 291 -47.92 -7.26 17.32
N GLY A 292 -48.81 -6.89 18.23
CA GLY A 292 -49.70 -7.80 18.94
C GLY A 292 -50.79 -8.36 18.03
N TYR A 293 -51.27 -9.53 18.43
CA TYR A 293 -52.63 -10.02 18.22
C TYR A 293 -53.11 -10.60 19.54
#